data_AF-A0A6G7CNK7-F1
#
_entry.id   AF-A0A6G7CNK7-F1
#
_cell.length_a   1.000
_cell.length_b   1.000
_cell.length_c   1.000
_cell.angle_alpha   90.00
_cell.angle_beta   90.00
_cell.angle_gamma   90.00
#
_symmetry.space_group_name_H-M   'P 1'
#
loop_
_entity.id
_entity.type
_entity.pdbx_description
1 polymer ?
#
loop_
_entity_poly.entity_id
_entity_poly.type
_entity_poly.pdbx_seq_one_letter_code
_entity_poly.pdbx_strand_id
1 'polypeptide(L)'
;MNYFSTFIKGMAMGAADVVPGVSGGTIAFITGIYDTLLESIRRINPSTLGIWKREGFAAAFQYINGFFLISLFAGILTSIATLAKLISWALVMHPIPTWSFFFGLILVSVFHMLKQVEHKTVSRWICLAIGVAFAYSITILKPLNLEPSNINVIIAGAIAICAMILPGISGSFILLLIGMYATVLGAVKSAQIDILLLFAVGCIIGLLTFSHILSWLLKHFREVTLMYLTGLMLGTLPKIWPWKETISWRTNSNGEQVPLLQHNLSPFDFEAVTSQSSQVVVAIIFMLCAIALVLGLEKYAEKHDV
;
A
#
# COMPACT_ATOMS: atom_id res chain seq x y z
N MET A 1 -3.93 -1.49 -24.27
CA MET A 1 -3.20 -1.58 -22.98
C MET A 1 -1.99 -2.47 -23.18
N ASN A 2 -0.80 -1.99 -22.81
CA ASN A 2 0.40 -2.81 -22.85
C ASN A 2 0.49 -3.69 -21.58
N TYR A 3 0.18 -4.99 -21.72
CA TYR A 3 0.18 -5.92 -20.58
C TYR A 3 1.56 -6.08 -19.95
N PHE A 4 2.64 -6.02 -20.74
CA PHE A 4 3.99 -6.03 -20.18
C PHE A 4 4.23 -4.83 -19.25
N SER A 5 3.79 -3.64 -19.65
CA SER A 5 3.81 -2.45 -18.77
C SER A 5 2.97 -2.66 -17.51
N THR A 6 1.76 -3.22 -17.62
CA THR A 6 0.92 -3.58 -16.46
C THR A 6 1.61 -4.57 -15.53
N PHE A 7 2.30 -5.58 -16.06
CA PHE A 7 3.08 -6.54 -15.28
C PHE A 7 4.20 -5.86 -14.50
N ILE A 8 4.97 -4.97 -15.13
CA ILE A 8 6.04 -4.22 -14.45
C ILE A 8 5.48 -3.29 -13.37
N LYS A 9 4.35 -2.62 -13.63
CA LYS A 9 3.63 -1.84 -12.60
C LYS A 9 3.19 -2.73 -11.43
N GLY A 10 2.70 -3.94 -11.72
CA GLY A 10 2.40 -4.95 -10.72
C GLY A 10 3.63 -5.36 -9.90
N MET A 11 4.79 -5.55 -10.54
CA MET A 11 6.02 -5.84 -9.82
C MET A 11 6.42 -4.70 -8.86
N ALA A 12 6.28 -3.45 -9.30
CA ALA A 12 6.55 -2.29 -8.46
C ALA A 12 5.56 -2.19 -7.28
N MET A 13 4.28 -2.49 -7.49
CA MET A 13 3.29 -2.60 -6.41
C MET A 13 3.67 -3.67 -5.39
N GLY A 14 4.02 -4.88 -5.84
CA GLY A 14 4.44 -5.96 -4.95
C GLY A 14 5.71 -5.64 -4.17
N ALA A 15 6.65 -4.90 -4.77
CA ALA A 15 7.87 -4.45 -4.09
C ALA A 15 7.55 -3.44 -2.98
N ALA A 16 6.60 -2.53 -3.22
CA ALA A 16 6.13 -1.58 -2.22
C ALA A 16 5.39 -2.27 -1.06
N ASP A 17 4.58 -3.29 -1.34
CA ASP A 17 3.84 -4.03 -0.30
C ASP A 17 4.74 -4.85 0.64
N VAL A 18 5.97 -5.16 0.22
CA VAL A 18 6.98 -5.78 1.11
C VAL A 18 7.44 -4.78 2.19
N VAL A 19 7.42 -3.48 1.91
CA VAL A 19 7.94 -2.46 2.81
C VAL A 19 6.88 -2.01 3.82
N PRO A 20 7.13 -2.16 5.13
CA PRO A 20 6.17 -1.74 6.14
C PRO A 20 5.85 -0.25 6.04
N GLY A 21 4.56 0.09 5.97
CA GLY A 21 4.10 1.48 5.88
C GLY A 21 4.09 2.07 4.47
N VAL A 22 4.49 1.30 3.45
CA VAL A 22 4.28 1.63 2.04
C VAL A 22 3.19 0.69 1.50
N SER A 23 2.32 1.21 0.63
CA SER A 23 1.21 0.46 0.04
C SER A 23 1.37 0.38 -1.48
N GLY A 24 1.09 -0.78 -2.07
CA GLY A 24 0.99 -0.96 -3.51
C GLY A 24 -0.04 -0.01 -4.14
N GLY A 25 -1.08 0.41 -3.39
CA GLY A 25 -2.02 1.44 -3.81
C GLY A 25 -1.35 2.78 -4.16
N THR A 26 -0.30 3.16 -3.44
CA THR A 26 0.50 4.36 -3.76
C THR A 26 1.19 4.21 -5.12
N ILE A 27 1.78 3.05 -5.42
CA ILE A 27 2.40 2.79 -6.73
C ILE A 27 1.37 2.76 -7.84
N ALA A 28 0.22 2.13 -7.62
CA ALA A 28 -0.87 2.10 -8.57
C ALA A 28 -1.35 3.52 -8.94
N PHE A 29 -1.35 4.43 -7.97
CA PHE A 29 -1.70 5.83 -8.18
C PHE A 29 -0.67 6.56 -9.05
N ILE A 30 0.61 6.51 -8.67
CA ILE A 30 1.70 7.14 -9.42
C ILE A 30 1.76 6.65 -10.87
N THR A 31 1.57 5.35 -11.06
CA THR A 31 1.68 4.72 -12.39
C THR A 31 0.39 4.84 -13.22
N GLY A 32 -0.62 5.56 -12.71
CA GLY A 32 -1.87 5.88 -13.40
C GLY A 32 -2.84 4.71 -13.57
N ILE A 33 -2.59 3.56 -12.92
CA ILE A 33 -3.45 2.37 -13.05
C ILE A 33 -4.49 2.25 -11.94
N TYR A 34 -4.47 3.13 -10.94
CA TYR A 34 -5.33 3.06 -9.76
C TYR A 34 -6.83 3.07 -10.10
N ASP A 35 -7.27 4.04 -10.91
CA ASP A 35 -8.67 4.13 -11.35
C ASP A 35 -9.09 2.88 -12.15
N THR A 36 -8.19 2.36 -12.99
CA THR A 36 -8.42 1.13 -13.77
C THR A 36 -8.52 -0.09 -12.87
N LEU A 37 -7.67 -0.20 -11.85
CA LEU A 37 -7.71 -1.28 -10.86
C LEU A 37 -9.02 -1.29 -10.09
N LEU A 38 -9.40 -0.15 -9.52
CA LEU A 38 -10.65 -0.02 -8.77
C LEU A 38 -11.87 -0.34 -9.63
N GLU A 39 -11.92 0.17 -10.85
CA GLU A 39 -13.03 -0.09 -11.76
C GLU A 39 -13.11 -1.57 -12.17
N SER A 40 -11.97 -2.19 -12.48
CA SER A 40 -11.90 -3.62 -12.86
C SER A 40 -12.40 -4.52 -11.72
N ILE A 41 -12.03 -4.21 -10.48
CA ILE A 41 -12.49 -4.94 -9.29
C ILE A 41 -13.97 -4.67 -9.02
N ARG A 42 -14.43 -3.41 -9.11
CA ARG A 42 -15.84 -3.03 -8.93
C ARG A 42 -16.77 -3.75 -9.91
N ARG A 43 -16.30 -4.00 -11.14
CA ARG A 43 -17.06 -4.74 -12.15
C ARG A 43 -17.25 -6.22 -11.81
N ILE A 44 -16.57 -6.76 -10.81
CA ILE A 44 -16.83 -8.11 -10.29
C ILE A 44 -18.04 -8.01 -9.35
N ASN A 45 -19.24 -8.23 -9.89
CA ASN A 45 -20.50 -8.13 -9.15
C ASN A 45 -21.53 -9.15 -9.68
N PRO A 46 -22.73 -9.28 -9.09
CA PRO A 46 -23.73 -10.24 -9.56
C PRO A 46 -24.10 -10.11 -11.05
N SER A 47 -23.96 -8.92 -11.64
CA SER A 47 -24.21 -8.69 -13.07
C SER A 47 -23.19 -9.42 -13.96
N THR A 48 -21.95 -9.61 -13.49
CA THR A 48 -20.92 -10.38 -14.20
C THR A 48 -21.35 -11.82 -14.44
N LEU A 49 -22.05 -12.43 -13.46
CA LEU A 49 -22.62 -13.77 -13.61
C LEU A 49 -23.74 -13.80 -14.66
N GLY A 50 -24.53 -12.73 -14.74
CA GLY A 50 -25.53 -12.54 -15.79
C GLY A 50 -24.92 -12.47 -17.19
N ILE A 51 -23.85 -11.68 -17.35
CA ILE A 51 -23.10 -11.57 -18.61
C ILE A 51 -22.49 -12.93 -18.97
N TRP A 52 -21.88 -13.63 -18.01
CA TRP A 52 -21.31 -14.95 -18.26
C TRP A 52 -22.36 -15.94 -18.78
N LYS A 53 -23.54 -15.99 -18.15
CA LYS A 53 -24.63 -16.89 -18.58
C LYS A 53 -25.20 -16.53 -19.95
N ARG A 54 -25.24 -15.25 -20.31
CA ARG A 54 -25.91 -14.75 -21.53
C ARG A 54 -24.99 -14.67 -22.74
N GLU A 55 -23.73 -14.32 -22.53
CA GLU A 55 -22.74 -13.99 -23.58
C GLU A 55 -21.46 -14.83 -23.49
N GLY A 56 -21.36 -15.71 -22.50
CA GLY A 56 -20.23 -16.63 -22.33
C GLY A 56 -19.06 -16.07 -21.52
N PHE A 57 -18.10 -16.94 -21.22
CA PHE A 57 -16.96 -16.63 -20.34
C PHE A 57 -16.09 -15.49 -20.89
N ALA A 58 -15.83 -15.49 -22.20
CA ALA A 58 -15.00 -14.47 -22.83
C ALA A 58 -15.56 -13.06 -22.65
N ALA A 59 -16.89 -12.88 -22.77
CA ALA A 59 -17.55 -11.60 -22.56
C ALA A 59 -17.45 -11.13 -21.10
N ALA A 60 -17.70 -12.02 -20.14
CA ALA A 60 -17.55 -11.72 -18.73
C ALA A 60 -16.09 -11.39 -18.35
N PHE A 61 -15.12 -12.11 -18.92
CA PHE A 61 -13.70 -11.89 -18.71
C PHE A 61 -13.24 -10.53 -19.26
N GLN A 62 -13.72 -10.13 -20.45
CA GLN A 62 -13.46 -8.80 -21.00
C GLN A 62 -14.14 -7.70 -20.18
N TYR A 63 -15.38 -7.93 -19.71
CA TYR A 63 -16.13 -6.98 -18.90
C TYR A 63 -15.36 -6.53 -17.66
N ILE A 64 -14.76 -7.49 -16.92
CA ILE A 64 -13.97 -7.22 -15.71
C ILE A 64 -12.52 -6.78 -15.99
N ASN A 65 -12.14 -6.61 -17.26
CA ASN A 65 -10.76 -6.35 -17.66
C ASN A 65 -9.78 -7.44 -17.18
N GLY A 66 -10.14 -8.70 -17.42
CA GLY A 66 -9.44 -9.87 -16.87
C GLY A 66 -7.95 -9.94 -17.21
N PHE A 67 -7.56 -9.59 -18.44
CA PHE A 67 -6.13 -9.58 -18.83
C PHE A 67 -5.32 -8.54 -18.05
N PHE A 68 -5.89 -7.36 -17.78
CA PHE A 68 -5.24 -6.37 -16.92
C PHE A 68 -5.03 -6.92 -15.51
N LEU A 69 -6.08 -7.50 -14.91
CA LEU A 69 -6.01 -8.07 -13.56
C LEU A 69 -4.98 -9.20 -13.47
N ILE A 70 -5.02 -10.16 -14.41
CA ILE A 70 -4.05 -11.26 -14.45
C ILE A 70 -2.63 -10.72 -14.57
N SER A 71 -2.39 -9.81 -15.51
CA SER A 71 -1.06 -9.25 -15.72
C SER A 71 -0.54 -8.50 -14.48
N LEU A 72 -1.41 -7.72 -13.82
CA LEU A 72 -1.07 -6.97 -12.63
C LEU A 72 -0.76 -7.89 -11.45
N PHE A 73 -1.66 -8.83 -11.15
CA PHE A 73 -1.48 -9.76 -10.05
C PHE A 73 -0.30 -10.71 -10.29
N ALA A 74 -0.06 -11.14 -11.53
CA ALA A 74 1.15 -11.90 -11.87
C ALA A 74 2.41 -11.10 -11.56
N GLY A 75 2.44 -9.79 -11.86
CA GLY A 75 3.54 -8.90 -11.49
C GLY A 75 3.72 -8.80 -9.97
N ILE A 76 2.64 -8.56 -9.23
CA ILE A 76 2.66 -8.47 -7.76
C ILE A 76 3.22 -9.77 -7.15
N LEU A 77 2.67 -10.92 -7.55
CA LEU A 77 3.09 -12.22 -7.03
C LEU A 77 4.53 -12.56 -7.39
N THR A 78 4.95 -12.27 -8.63
CA THR A 78 6.35 -12.46 -9.05
C THR A 78 7.28 -11.62 -8.18
N SER A 79 6.95 -10.34 -7.98
CA SER A 79 7.74 -9.43 -7.15
C SER A 79 7.83 -9.88 -5.69
N ILE A 80 6.72 -10.32 -5.09
CA ILE A 80 6.76 -10.89 -3.74
C ILE A 80 7.65 -12.14 -3.71
N ALA A 81 7.57 -13.02 -4.71
CA ALA A 81 8.39 -14.23 -4.77
C ALA A 81 9.90 -13.93 -4.95
N THR A 82 10.26 -12.91 -5.75
CA THR A 82 11.66 -12.67 -6.14
C THR A 82 12.33 -11.52 -5.37
N LEU A 83 11.61 -10.43 -5.10
CA LEU A 83 12.15 -9.21 -4.50
C LEU A 83 11.97 -9.13 -2.98
N ALA A 84 11.05 -9.89 -2.38
CA ALA A 84 10.77 -9.77 -0.94
C ALA A 84 12.01 -10.02 -0.06
N LYS A 85 12.82 -11.03 -0.41
CA LYS A 85 14.09 -11.33 0.29
C LYS A 85 15.11 -10.21 0.13
N LEU A 86 15.25 -9.67 -1.08
CA LEU A 86 16.19 -8.59 -1.39
C LEU A 86 15.83 -7.31 -0.62
N ILE A 87 14.55 -6.92 -0.65
CA ILE A 87 14.06 -5.72 0.05
C ILE A 87 14.18 -5.89 1.55
N SER A 88 13.83 -7.08 2.08
CA SER A 88 13.97 -7.37 3.51
C SER A 88 15.44 -7.33 3.96
N TRP A 89 16.35 -7.88 3.16
CA TRP A 89 17.79 -7.76 3.38
C TRP A 89 18.25 -6.30 3.36
N ALA A 90 17.81 -5.51 2.37
CA ALA A 90 18.16 -4.10 2.25
C ALA A 90 17.63 -3.26 3.43
N LEU A 91 16.44 -3.56 3.94
CA LEU A 91 15.88 -2.91 5.13
C LEU A 91 16.69 -3.18 6.41
N VAL A 92 17.37 -4.32 6.49
CA VAL A 92 18.21 -4.68 7.64
C VAL A 92 19.64 -4.16 7.47
N MET A 93 20.26 -4.38 6.30
CA MET A 93 21.67 -4.05 6.06
C MET A 93 21.88 -2.60 5.65
N HIS A 94 20.91 -1.99 4.97
CA HIS A 94 20.96 -0.63 4.44
C HIS A 94 19.66 0.14 4.73
N PRO A 95 19.28 0.29 6.03
CA PRO A 95 18.00 0.89 6.41
C PRO A 95 17.86 2.33 5.92
N ILE A 96 18.88 3.18 6.11
CA ILE A 96 18.82 4.61 5.77
C ILE A 96 18.56 4.81 4.26
N PRO A 97 19.37 4.25 3.33
CA PRO A 97 19.10 4.38 1.88
C PRO A 97 17.73 3.83 1.48
N THR A 98 17.33 2.68 2.04
CA THR A 98 16.07 2.01 1.69
C THR A 98 14.87 2.86 2.12
N TRP A 99 14.81 3.29 3.38
CA TRP A 99 13.73 4.15 3.88
C TRP A 99 13.70 5.49 3.15
N SER A 100 14.87 6.07 2.86
CA SER A 100 14.98 7.30 2.07
C SER A 100 14.39 7.17 0.67
N PHE A 101 14.63 6.05 -0.02
CA PHE A 101 14.04 5.81 -1.34
C PHE A 101 12.50 5.82 -1.27
N PHE A 102 11.91 5.05 -0.36
CA PHE A 102 10.46 5.01 -0.22
C PHE A 102 9.87 6.33 0.29
N PHE A 103 10.60 7.07 1.13
CA PHE A 103 10.23 8.41 1.56
C PHE A 103 10.15 9.38 0.39
N GLY A 104 11.18 9.41 -0.47
CA GLY A 104 11.18 10.20 -1.70
C GLY A 104 10.03 9.81 -2.64
N LEU A 105 9.73 8.52 -2.75
CA LEU A 105 8.61 8.00 -3.54
C LEU A 105 7.27 8.52 -3.03
N ILE A 106 7.00 8.48 -1.72
CA ILE A 106 5.75 9.04 -1.17
C ILE A 106 5.70 10.56 -1.37
N LEU A 107 6.81 11.29 -1.18
CA LEU A 107 6.85 12.73 -1.38
C LEU A 107 6.47 13.16 -2.80
N VAL A 108 7.06 12.55 -3.84
CA VAL A 108 6.71 12.87 -5.22
C VAL A 108 5.27 12.48 -5.54
N SER A 109 4.77 11.40 -4.95
CA SER A 109 3.37 10.99 -5.10
C SER A 109 2.40 12.01 -4.52
N VAL A 110 2.67 12.51 -3.31
CA VAL A 110 1.91 13.57 -2.65
C VAL A 110 1.91 14.83 -3.52
N PHE A 111 3.08 15.22 -4.02
CA PHE A 111 3.20 16.37 -4.90
C PHE A 111 2.34 16.21 -6.17
N HIS A 112 2.42 15.05 -6.82
CA HIS A 112 1.65 14.77 -8.03
C HIS A 112 0.13 14.75 -7.75
N MET A 113 -0.31 14.15 -6.63
CA MET A 113 -1.71 14.17 -6.22
C MET A 113 -2.25 15.58 -5.96
N LEU A 114 -1.49 16.42 -5.26
CA LEU A 114 -1.86 17.80 -5.01
C LEU A 114 -1.96 18.63 -6.30
N LYS A 115 -1.19 18.27 -7.33
CA LYS A 115 -1.23 18.92 -8.65
C LYS A 115 -2.50 18.57 -9.45
N GLN A 116 -3.11 17.41 -9.19
CA GLN A 116 -4.38 16.99 -9.82
C GLN A 116 -5.62 17.70 -9.23
N VAL A 117 -5.46 18.47 -8.15
CA VAL A 117 -6.55 19.22 -7.52
C VAL A 117 -6.54 20.65 -8.05
N GLU A 118 -7.51 20.99 -8.90
CA GLU A 118 -7.60 22.30 -9.56
C GLU A 118 -8.02 23.37 -8.57
N HIS A 119 -9.04 23.08 -7.75
CA HIS A 119 -9.62 24.06 -6.84
C HIS A 119 -9.13 23.84 -5.40
N LYS A 120 -8.43 24.81 -4.80
CA LYS A 120 -7.84 24.69 -3.45
C LYS A 120 -8.66 25.41 -2.38
N THR A 121 -9.91 24.98 -2.16
CA THR A 121 -10.81 25.54 -1.14
C THR A 121 -10.42 25.10 0.28
N VAL A 122 -10.86 25.85 1.28
CA VAL A 122 -10.64 25.52 2.71
C VAL A 122 -11.18 24.13 3.05
N SER A 123 -12.35 23.75 2.56
CA SER A 123 -12.94 22.43 2.78
C SER A 123 -12.02 21.28 2.35
N ARG A 124 -11.32 21.44 1.24
CA ARG A 124 -10.38 20.43 0.72
C ARG A 124 -9.12 20.32 1.57
N TRP A 125 -8.58 21.43 2.04
CA TRP A 125 -7.47 21.42 2.99
C TRP A 125 -7.86 20.80 4.34
N ILE A 126 -9.09 21.03 4.79
CA ILE A 126 -9.65 20.34 5.97
C ILE A 126 -9.67 18.82 5.72
N CYS A 127 -10.15 18.35 4.55
CA CYS A 127 -10.13 16.92 4.23
C CYS A 127 -8.72 16.33 4.21
N LEU A 128 -7.72 17.06 3.69
CA LEU A 128 -6.32 16.65 3.77
C LEU A 128 -5.86 16.55 5.22
N ALA A 129 -6.15 17.55 6.06
CA ALA A 129 -5.78 17.53 7.47
C ALA A 129 -6.43 16.36 8.23
N ILE A 130 -7.70 16.05 7.93
CA ILE A 130 -8.39 14.87 8.48
C ILE A 130 -7.70 13.58 8.03
N GLY A 131 -7.30 13.48 6.76
CA GLY A 131 -6.52 12.35 6.26
C GLY A 131 -5.18 12.18 6.99
N VAL A 132 -4.43 13.27 7.16
CA VAL A 132 -3.16 13.27 7.93
C VAL A 132 -3.41 12.81 9.35
N ALA A 133 -4.39 13.40 10.04
CA ALA A 133 -4.71 13.06 11.42
C ALA A 133 -5.11 11.60 11.56
N PHE A 134 -5.93 11.08 10.64
CA PHE A 134 -6.38 9.69 10.64
C PHE A 134 -5.21 8.71 10.45
N ALA A 135 -4.41 8.91 9.41
CA ALA A 135 -3.25 8.05 9.14
C ALA A 135 -2.21 8.12 10.26
N TYR A 136 -1.90 9.32 10.76
CA TYR A 136 -0.99 9.49 11.88
C TYR A 136 -1.51 8.80 13.15
N SER A 137 -2.80 8.93 13.44
CA SER A 137 -3.43 8.24 14.59
C SER A 137 -3.22 6.73 14.52
N ILE A 138 -3.39 6.12 13.33
CA ILE A 138 -3.13 4.69 13.12
C ILE A 138 -1.68 4.32 13.47
N THR A 139 -0.70 5.18 13.17
CA THR A 139 0.72 4.89 13.46
C THR A 139 1.08 4.90 14.94
N ILE A 140 0.32 5.62 15.77
CA ILE A 140 0.56 5.77 17.22
C ILE A 140 -0.35 4.88 18.07
N LEU A 141 -1.40 4.28 17.48
CA LEU A 141 -2.28 3.37 18.18
C LEU A 141 -1.49 2.16 18.69
N LYS A 142 -1.73 1.80 19.95
CA LYS A 142 -1.21 0.55 20.51
C LYS A 142 -1.96 -0.62 19.86
N PRO A 143 -1.29 -1.73 19.55
CA PRO A 143 -1.96 -2.92 19.06
C PRO A 143 -3.07 -3.37 20.02
N LEU A 144 -4.26 -3.56 19.48
CA LEU A 144 -5.36 -4.28 20.10
C LEU A 144 -5.03 -5.77 20.06
N ASN A 145 -5.49 -6.51 21.07
CA ASN A 145 -5.45 -7.96 21.07
C ASN A 145 -6.87 -8.47 20.85
N LEU A 146 -7.32 -8.51 19.59
CA LEU A 146 -8.57 -9.20 19.28
C LEU A 146 -8.35 -10.70 19.43
N GLU A 147 -9.19 -11.33 20.24
CA GLU A 147 -9.20 -12.79 20.38
C GLU A 147 -9.49 -13.45 19.03
N PRO A 148 -8.70 -14.45 18.60
CA PRO A 148 -8.95 -15.16 17.35
C PRO A 148 -10.31 -15.87 17.39
N SER A 149 -11.26 -15.37 16.61
CA SER A 149 -12.55 -16.02 16.35
C SER A 149 -12.83 -16.01 14.85
N ASN A 150 -13.68 -16.91 14.38
CA ASN A 150 -14.01 -17.02 12.95
C ASN A 150 -14.52 -15.68 12.39
N ILE A 151 -15.34 -14.96 13.16
CA ILE A 151 -15.86 -13.63 12.77
C ILE A 151 -14.73 -12.60 12.75
N ASN A 152 -13.85 -12.60 13.76
CA ASN A 152 -12.73 -11.66 13.82
C ASN A 152 -11.74 -11.90 12.66
N VAL A 153 -11.55 -13.14 12.20
CA VAL A 153 -10.72 -13.45 11.01
C VAL A 153 -11.34 -12.84 9.75
N ILE A 154 -12.66 -12.96 9.56
CA ILE A 154 -13.37 -12.36 8.41
C ILE A 154 -13.25 -10.82 8.47
N ILE A 155 -13.54 -10.21 9.62
CA ILE A 155 -13.45 -8.75 9.81
C ILE A 155 -12.01 -8.27 9.57
N ALA A 156 -11.01 -8.99 10.10
CA ALA A 156 -9.61 -8.67 9.89
C ALA A 156 -9.23 -8.69 8.41
N GLY A 157 -9.67 -9.73 7.66
CA GLY A 157 -9.46 -9.80 6.22
C GLY A 157 -10.11 -8.65 5.46
N ALA A 158 -11.34 -8.28 5.83
CA ALA A 158 -12.06 -7.17 5.23
C ALA A 158 -11.38 -5.81 5.49
N ILE A 159 -10.93 -5.53 6.71
CA ILE A 159 -10.27 -4.26 7.03
C ILE A 159 -8.87 -4.22 6.38
N ALA A 160 -8.11 -5.32 6.45
CA ALA A 160 -6.75 -5.38 5.93
C ALA A 160 -6.68 -5.16 4.43
N ILE A 161 -7.60 -5.76 3.65
CA ILE A 161 -7.61 -5.57 2.20
C ILE A 161 -8.02 -4.15 1.81
N CYS A 162 -8.96 -3.53 2.53
CA CYS A 162 -9.36 -2.14 2.29
C CYS A 162 -8.19 -1.19 2.53
N ALA A 163 -7.43 -1.43 3.61
CA ALA A 163 -6.20 -0.69 3.89
C ALA A 163 -5.16 -0.88 2.79
N MET A 164 -4.97 -2.10 2.27
CA MET A 164 -3.98 -2.39 1.22
C MET A 164 -4.27 -1.68 -0.12
N ILE A 165 -5.53 -1.38 -0.42
CA ILE A 165 -5.90 -0.60 -1.60
C ILE A 165 -5.66 0.90 -1.37
N LEU A 166 -5.90 1.38 -0.15
CA LEU A 166 -5.71 2.78 0.18
C LEU A 166 -4.23 3.17 0.06
N PRO A 167 -3.90 4.26 -0.65
CA PRO A 167 -2.54 4.75 -0.72
C PRO A 167 -2.09 5.21 0.68
N GLY A 168 -0.86 4.85 1.02
CA GLY A 168 -0.24 5.22 2.29
C GLY A 168 -0.57 4.33 3.49
N ILE A 169 -1.55 3.43 3.43
CA ILE A 169 -1.88 2.53 4.57
C ILE A 169 -1.52 1.08 4.22
N SER A 170 -0.76 0.40 5.08
CA SER A 170 -0.35 -0.99 4.85
C SER A 170 -1.31 -1.98 5.52
N GLY A 171 -1.88 -2.92 4.75
CA GLY A 171 -2.81 -3.93 5.26
C GLY A 171 -2.19 -4.85 6.33
N SER A 172 -0.91 -5.21 6.18
CA SER A 172 -0.19 -6.03 7.17
C SER A 172 0.05 -5.27 8.48
N PHE A 173 0.24 -3.95 8.42
CA PHE A 173 0.32 -3.10 9.60
C PHE A 173 -1.02 -3.01 10.32
N ILE A 174 -2.13 -2.87 9.58
CA ILE A 174 -3.47 -2.89 10.18
C ILE A 174 -3.75 -4.24 10.86
N LEU A 175 -3.37 -5.37 10.26
CA LEU A 175 -3.49 -6.69 10.91
C LEU A 175 -2.71 -6.77 12.22
N LEU A 176 -1.54 -6.13 12.29
CA LEU A 176 -0.74 -6.07 13.51
C LEU A 176 -1.44 -5.23 14.56
N LEU A 177 -1.97 -4.06 14.18
CA LEU A 177 -2.68 -3.17 15.09
C LEU A 177 -3.97 -3.76 15.66
N ILE A 178 -4.63 -4.67 14.95
CA ILE A 178 -5.81 -5.36 15.49
C ILE A 178 -5.47 -6.71 16.16
N GLY A 179 -4.19 -7.08 16.22
CA GLY A 179 -3.72 -8.29 16.89
C GLY A 179 -3.85 -9.59 16.08
N MET A 180 -4.32 -9.52 14.84
CA MET A 180 -4.63 -10.69 14.01
C MET A 180 -3.47 -11.13 13.10
N TYR A 181 -2.38 -10.36 13.05
CA TYR A 181 -1.21 -10.68 12.22
C TYR A 181 -0.62 -12.06 12.54
N ALA A 182 -0.46 -12.40 13.83
CA ALA A 182 0.10 -13.69 14.24
C ALA A 182 -0.80 -14.86 13.83
N THR A 183 -2.11 -14.72 13.99
CA THR A 183 -3.13 -15.71 13.59
C THR A 183 -3.07 -15.99 12.09
N VAL A 184 -3.15 -14.94 11.26
CA VAL A 184 -3.13 -15.07 9.79
C VAL A 184 -1.80 -15.65 9.32
N LEU A 185 -0.69 -15.17 9.89
CA LEU A 185 0.64 -15.66 9.52
C LEU A 185 0.88 -17.11 9.92
N GLY A 186 0.42 -17.51 11.11
CA GLY A 186 0.42 -18.90 11.56
C GLY A 186 -0.37 -19.79 10.62
N ALA A 187 -1.56 -19.34 10.19
CA ALA A 187 -2.39 -20.06 9.23
C ALA A 187 -1.71 -20.22 7.86
N VAL A 188 -1.02 -19.18 7.36
CA VAL A 188 -0.22 -19.28 6.12
C VAL A 188 0.91 -20.30 6.28
N LYS A 189 1.68 -20.23 7.36
CA LYS A 189 2.84 -21.12 7.59
C LYS A 189 2.47 -22.59 7.75
N SER A 190 1.33 -22.86 8.37
CA SER A 190 0.84 -24.22 8.62
C SER A 190 -0.20 -24.68 7.60
N ALA A 191 -0.45 -23.88 6.55
CA ALA A 191 -1.46 -24.14 5.53
C ALA A 191 -2.86 -24.47 6.13
N GLN A 192 -3.28 -23.73 7.16
CA GLN A 192 -4.62 -23.86 7.76
C GLN A 192 -5.68 -23.28 6.83
N ILE A 193 -6.16 -24.14 5.93
CA ILE A 193 -7.07 -23.76 4.84
C ILE A 193 -8.39 -23.19 5.37
N ASP A 194 -8.87 -23.64 6.52
CA ASP A 194 -10.07 -23.13 7.19
C ASP A 194 -9.94 -21.64 7.55
N ILE A 195 -8.88 -21.24 8.24
CA ILE A 195 -8.63 -19.83 8.60
C ILE A 195 -8.35 -19.00 7.35
N LEU A 196 -7.57 -19.54 6.40
CA LEU A 196 -7.24 -18.84 5.16
C LEU A 196 -8.48 -18.60 4.29
N LEU A 197 -9.42 -19.54 4.22
CA LEU A 197 -10.68 -19.36 3.51
C LEU A 197 -11.56 -18.30 4.18
N LEU A 198 -11.69 -18.32 5.52
CA LEU A 198 -12.42 -17.27 6.25
C LEU A 198 -11.80 -15.89 6.02
N PHE A 199 -10.47 -15.80 6.08
CA PHE A 199 -9.75 -14.57 5.80
C PHE A 199 -9.97 -14.10 4.36
N ALA A 200 -9.88 -15.01 3.38
CA ALA A 200 -10.11 -14.73 1.97
C ALA A 200 -11.54 -14.25 1.70
N VAL A 201 -12.55 -14.85 2.35
CA VAL A 201 -13.95 -14.37 2.30
C VAL A 201 -14.05 -12.94 2.81
N GLY A 202 -13.42 -12.64 3.96
CA GLY A 202 -13.27 -11.29 4.48
C GLY A 202 -12.66 -10.33 3.46
N CYS A 203 -11.54 -10.73 2.85
CA CYS A 203 -10.89 -9.93 1.82
C CYS A 203 -11.79 -9.70 0.59
N ILE A 204 -12.52 -10.71 0.09
CA ILE A 204 -13.42 -10.54 -1.05
C ILE A 204 -14.54 -9.55 -0.71
N ILE A 205 -15.19 -9.72 0.45
CA ILE A 205 -16.26 -8.83 0.91
C ILE A 205 -15.72 -7.41 1.06
N GLY A 206 -14.63 -7.22 1.79
CA GLY A 206 -14.01 -5.91 2.01
C GLY A 206 -13.63 -5.23 0.69
N LEU A 207 -12.91 -5.96 -0.16
CA LEU A 207 -12.43 -5.47 -1.47
C LEU A 207 -13.58 -5.02 -2.36
N LEU A 208 -14.62 -5.84 -2.52
CA LEU A 208 -15.77 -5.51 -3.36
C LEU A 208 -16.55 -4.32 -2.79
N THR A 209 -16.88 -4.34 -1.50
CA THR A 209 -17.67 -3.26 -0.88
C THR A 209 -16.92 -1.93 -0.94
N PHE A 210 -15.63 -1.95 -0.59
CA PHE A 210 -14.82 -0.75 -0.53
C PHE A 210 -14.45 -0.21 -1.92
N SER A 211 -14.15 -1.09 -2.90
CA SER A 211 -13.90 -0.63 -4.28
C SER A 211 -15.12 0.06 -4.89
N HIS A 212 -16.34 -0.37 -4.56
CA HIS A 212 -17.56 0.33 -4.98
C HIS A 212 -17.67 1.73 -4.35
N ILE A 213 -17.49 1.83 -3.02
CA ILE A 213 -17.54 3.10 -2.30
C ILE A 213 -16.47 4.06 -2.81
N LEU A 214 -15.22 3.59 -2.92
CA LEU A 214 -14.10 4.43 -3.31
C LEU A 214 -14.18 4.85 -4.78
N SER A 215 -14.60 3.95 -5.68
CA SER A 215 -14.86 4.29 -7.08
C SER A 215 -15.97 5.34 -7.20
N TRP A 216 -17.03 5.24 -6.39
CA TRP A 216 -18.10 6.24 -6.36
C TRP A 216 -17.58 7.60 -5.85
N LEU A 217 -16.80 7.62 -4.76
CA LEU A 217 -16.16 8.83 -4.24
C LEU A 217 -15.24 9.49 -5.26
N LEU A 218 -14.41 8.71 -5.96
CA LEU A 218 -13.51 9.23 -7.00
C LEU A 218 -14.23 9.75 -8.24
N LYS A 219 -15.45 9.29 -8.52
CA LYS A 219 -16.26 9.76 -9.66
C LYS A 219 -17.07 11.01 -9.33
N HIS A 220 -17.64 11.10 -8.13
CA HIS A 220 -18.54 12.20 -7.75
C HIS A 220 -17.86 13.28 -6.89
N PHE A 221 -16.83 12.92 -6.14
CA PHE A 221 -16.13 13.80 -5.19
C PHE A 221 -14.61 13.71 -5.38
N ARG A 222 -14.14 13.67 -6.65
CA ARG A 222 -12.75 13.37 -7.01
C ARG A 222 -11.74 14.18 -6.22
N GLU A 223 -11.80 15.51 -6.30
CA GLU A 223 -10.80 16.37 -5.66
C GLU A 223 -10.79 16.25 -4.13
N VAL A 224 -11.97 16.11 -3.51
CA VAL A 224 -12.09 15.93 -2.05
C VAL A 224 -11.45 14.60 -1.64
N THR A 225 -11.73 13.54 -2.41
CA THR A 225 -11.17 12.21 -2.19
C THR A 225 -9.66 12.22 -2.39
N LEU A 226 -9.15 12.87 -3.45
CA LEU A 226 -7.72 13.02 -3.69
C LEU A 226 -7.03 13.75 -2.54
N MET A 227 -7.63 14.82 -2.01
CA MET A 227 -7.06 15.55 -0.86
C MET A 227 -7.02 14.70 0.40
N TYR A 228 -8.07 13.91 0.67
CA TYR A 228 -8.07 12.98 1.80
C TYR A 228 -7.00 11.89 1.64
N LEU A 229 -6.92 11.25 0.47
CA LEU A 229 -5.93 10.21 0.16
C LEU A 229 -4.49 10.78 0.22
N THR A 230 -4.28 12.01 -0.25
CA THR A 230 -3.01 12.73 -0.09
C THR A 230 -2.68 12.93 1.38
N GLY A 231 -3.68 13.29 2.18
CA GLY A 231 -3.55 13.39 3.63
C GLY A 231 -3.13 12.07 4.27
N LEU A 232 -3.72 10.94 3.85
CA LEU A 232 -3.32 9.61 4.33
C LEU A 232 -1.83 9.34 4.08
N MET A 233 -1.35 9.65 2.87
CA MET A 233 0.04 9.46 2.49
C MET A 233 1.00 10.35 3.28
N LEU A 234 0.64 11.62 3.48
CA LEU A 234 1.39 12.55 4.33
C LEU A 234 1.43 12.07 5.78
N GLY A 235 0.31 11.58 6.31
CA GLY A 235 0.21 11.09 7.68
C GLY A 235 1.04 9.84 7.96
N THR A 236 1.44 9.08 6.93
CA THR A 236 2.30 7.89 7.08
C THR A 236 3.79 8.15 6.82
N LEU A 237 4.17 9.34 6.36
CA LEU A 237 5.58 9.73 6.22
C LEU A 237 6.41 9.52 7.50
N PRO A 238 5.93 9.82 8.72
CA PRO A 238 6.67 9.52 9.94
C PRO A 238 7.01 8.03 10.08
N LYS A 239 6.15 7.12 9.62
CA LYS A 239 6.39 5.67 9.73
C LYS A 239 7.53 5.21 8.84
N ILE A 240 7.80 5.91 7.74
CA ILE A 240 8.83 5.55 6.76
C ILE A 240 10.06 6.47 6.83
N TRP A 241 10.15 7.31 7.86
CA TRP A 241 11.29 8.19 8.10
C TRP A 241 12.62 7.41 8.21
N PRO A 242 13.75 7.87 7.63
CA PRO A 242 14.99 7.07 7.60
C PRO A 242 15.69 6.94 8.96
N TRP A 243 15.59 7.95 9.81
CA TRP A 243 16.32 8.03 11.07
C TRP A 243 15.41 7.72 12.24
N LYS A 244 15.52 6.50 12.76
CA LYS A 244 14.67 6.04 13.86
C LYS A 244 15.48 5.32 14.92
N GLU A 245 15.10 5.53 16.17
CA GLU A 245 15.51 4.71 17.30
C GLU A 245 14.46 3.64 17.58
N THR A 246 14.88 2.40 17.83
CA THR A 246 13.97 1.32 18.17
C THR A 246 13.78 1.26 19.68
N ILE A 247 12.58 1.60 20.15
CA ILE A 247 12.20 1.65 21.57
C ILE A 247 11.82 0.26 22.08
N SER A 248 11.16 -0.55 21.24
CA SER A 248 10.80 -1.91 21.59
C SER A 248 10.92 -2.85 20.41
N TRP A 249 11.22 -4.12 20.72
CA TRP A 249 11.39 -5.19 19.77
C TRP A 249 10.25 -6.19 19.89
N ARG A 250 9.93 -6.86 18.79
CA ARG A 250 9.09 -8.05 18.77
C ARG A 250 9.81 -9.16 18.02
N THR A 251 9.50 -10.40 18.35
CA THR A 251 9.98 -11.54 17.56
C THR A 251 9.07 -11.74 16.36
N ASN A 252 9.64 -11.73 15.15
CA ASN A 252 8.91 -12.04 13.93
C ASN A 252 8.68 -13.56 13.80
N SER A 253 7.97 -13.97 12.76
CA SER A 253 7.64 -15.38 12.57
C SER A 253 8.83 -16.30 12.28
N ASN A 254 9.99 -15.73 11.95
CA ASN A 254 11.24 -16.47 11.70
C ASN A 254 12.13 -16.53 12.95
N GLY A 255 11.65 -16.05 14.10
CA GLY A 255 12.42 -16.01 15.34
C GLY A 255 13.36 -14.80 15.45
N GLU A 256 13.35 -13.88 14.49
CA GLU A 256 14.23 -12.72 14.47
C GLU A 256 13.59 -11.54 15.22
N GLN A 257 14.41 -10.76 15.93
CA GLN A 257 13.92 -9.52 16.53
C GLN A 257 13.73 -8.46 15.44
N VAL A 258 12.53 -7.91 15.37
CA VAL A 258 12.18 -6.78 14.48
C VAL A 258 11.63 -5.62 15.31
N PRO A 259 11.84 -4.36 14.89
CA PRO A 259 11.32 -3.20 15.58
C PRO A 259 9.78 -3.24 15.69
N LEU A 260 9.25 -2.94 16.89
CA LEU A 260 7.82 -2.78 17.15
C LEU A 260 7.46 -1.30 17.30
N LEU A 261 8.02 -0.63 18.31
CA LEU A 261 7.89 0.81 18.51
C LEU A 261 9.19 1.50 18.16
N GLN A 262 9.08 2.60 17.42
CA GLN A 262 10.22 3.41 17.00
C GLN A 262 9.93 4.88 17.24
N HIS A 263 10.96 5.62 17.61
CA HIS A 263 10.93 7.06 17.76
C HIS A 263 11.71 7.71 16.61
N ASN A 264 11.13 8.71 15.97
CA ASN A 264 11.79 9.41 14.87
C ASN A 264 12.80 10.42 15.44
N LEU A 265 14.01 10.39 14.90
CA LEU A 265 15.08 11.30 15.26
C LEU A 265 15.40 12.24 14.09
N SER A 266 15.97 13.40 14.39
CA SER A 266 16.67 14.16 13.35
C SER A 266 17.96 13.40 12.94
N PRO A 267 18.54 13.68 11.77
CA PRO A 267 19.81 13.07 11.39
C PRO A 267 20.91 13.31 12.42
N PHE A 268 20.96 14.51 13.02
CA PHE A 268 21.95 14.88 14.02
C PHE A 268 21.74 14.13 15.35
N ASP A 269 20.49 14.04 15.80
CA ASP A 269 20.15 13.28 17.02
C ASP A 269 20.38 11.78 16.81
N PHE A 270 20.16 11.28 15.60
CA PHE A 270 20.43 9.88 15.27
C PHE A 270 21.91 9.54 15.45
N GLU A 271 22.83 10.39 15.01
CA GLU A 271 24.26 10.18 15.24
C GLU A 271 24.60 10.23 16.73
N ALA A 272 24.03 11.19 17.46
CA ALA A 272 24.26 11.35 18.88
C ALA A 272 23.75 10.14 19.70
N VAL A 273 22.57 9.62 19.38
CA VAL A 273 21.91 8.54 20.13
C VAL A 273 22.44 7.17 19.74
N THR A 274 22.62 6.90 18.44
CA THR A 274 22.97 5.55 17.95
C THR A 274 24.47 5.34 17.77
N SER A 275 25.27 6.42 17.80
CA SER A 275 26.70 6.41 17.43
C SER A 275 26.96 5.91 16.00
N GLN A 276 25.95 5.87 15.13
CA GLN A 276 26.08 5.50 13.72
C GLN A 276 25.97 6.74 12.84
N SER A 277 26.69 6.76 11.71
CA SER A 277 26.54 7.84 10.74
C SER A 277 25.11 7.92 10.21
N SER A 278 24.57 9.14 10.17
CA SER A 278 23.26 9.44 9.61
C SER A 278 23.22 9.30 8.09
N GLN A 279 24.37 9.21 7.41
CA GLN A 279 24.47 9.05 5.95
C GLN A 279 23.58 10.06 5.18
N VAL A 280 23.47 11.31 5.65
CA VAL A 280 22.54 12.32 5.09
C VAL A 280 22.67 12.48 3.59
N VAL A 281 23.90 12.52 3.07
CA VAL A 281 24.15 12.64 1.62
C VAL A 281 23.57 11.45 0.86
N VAL A 282 23.78 10.22 1.35
CA VAL A 282 23.24 9.00 0.74
C VAL A 282 21.71 8.99 0.82
N ALA A 283 21.16 9.39 1.96
CA ALA A 283 19.72 9.52 2.17
C ALA A 283 19.09 10.47 1.13
N ILE A 284 19.69 11.65 0.91
CA ILE A 284 19.20 12.63 -0.07
C ILE A 284 19.32 12.06 -1.49
N ILE A 285 20.44 11.42 -1.83
CA ILE A 285 20.62 10.79 -3.16
C ILE A 285 19.51 9.76 -3.42
N PHE A 286 19.23 8.86 -2.48
CA PHE A 286 18.19 7.84 -2.66
C PHE A 286 16.78 8.43 -2.72
N MET A 287 16.49 9.49 -1.94
CA MET A 287 15.23 10.24 -2.08
C MET A 287 15.11 10.84 -3.50
N LEU A 288 16.15 11.49 -4.00
CA LEU A 288 16.16 12.08 -5.34
C LEU A 288 16.09 11.03 -6.44
N CYS A 289 16.73 9.86 -6.27
CA CYS A 289 16.61 8.74 -7.19
C CYS A 289 15.17 8.24 -7.29
N ALA A 290 14.45 8.14 -6.17
CA ALA A 290 13.04 7.76 -6.17
C ALA A 290 12.17 8.80 -6.89
N ILE A 291 12.39 10.09 -6.63
CA ILE A 291 11.69 11.19 -7.30
C ILE A 291 11.97 11.14 -8.81
N ALA A 292 13.23 11.00 -9.22
CA ALA A 292 13.64 10.93 -10.61
C ALA A 292 13.06 9.69 -11.32
N LEU A 293 12.98 8.55 -10.63
CA LEU A 293 12.34 7.34 -11.16
C LEU A 293 10.88 7.60 -11.48
N VAL A 294 10.13 8.18 -10.55
CA VAL A 294 8.70 8.49 -10.74
C VAL A 294 8.48 9.47 -11.89
N LEU A 295 9.22 10.59 -11.91
CA LEU A 295 9.12 11.58 -12.98
C LEU A 295 9.54 11.01 -14.34
N GLY A 296 10.52 10.10 -14.36
CA GLY A 296 10.95 9.38 -15.55
C GLY A 296 9.86 8.45 -16.09
N LEU A 297 9.19 7.70 -15.21
CA LEU A 297 8.07 6.83 -15.57
C LEU A 297 6.87 7.62 -16.11
N GLU A 298 6.55 8.75 -15.48
CA GLU A 298 5.48 9.67 -15.93
C GLU A 298 5.76 10.19 -17.35
N LYS A 299 6.95 10.74 -17.56
CA LYS A 299 7.37 11.25 -18.88
C LYS A 299 7.44 10.17 -19.96
N TYR A 300 7.79 8.94 -19.60
CA TYR A 300 7.79 7.82 -20.52
C TYR A 300 6.37 7.41 -20.92
N ALA A 301 5.45 7.35 -19.95
CA ALA A 301 4.04 7.02 -20.17
C ALA A 301 3.36 8.08 -21.07
N GLU A 302 3.54 9.37 -20.80
CA GLU A 302 3.00 10.46 -21.64
C GLU A 302 3.42 10.36 -23.12
N LYS A 303 4.61 9.81 -23.40
CA LYS A 303 5.13 9.66 -24.77
C LYS A 303 4.65 8.41 -25.51
N HIS A 304 4.16 7.40 -24.80
CA HIS A 304 3.86 6.07 -25.38
C HIS A 304 2.42 5.61 -25.18
N ASP A 305 1.62 6.31 -24.38
CA ASP A 305 0.18 6.08 -24.21
C ASP A 305 -0.70 7.07 -25.04
N VAL A 306 -0.12 7.71 -26.08
CA VAL A 306 -0.84 8.43 -27.15
C VAL A 306 -0.89 7.58 -28.42
#